data_AF-A0A7M2SV14-F1
#
_entry.id   AF-A0A7M2SV14-F1
#
_cell.length_a   1.000
_cell.length_b   1.000
_cell.length_c   1.000
_cell.angle_alpha   90.00
_cell.angle_beta   90.00
_cell.angle_gamma   90.00
#
_symmetry.space_group_name_H-M   'P 1'
#
loop_
_entity.id
_entity.type
_entity.pdbx_description
1 polymer ?
#
loop_
_entity_poly.entity_id
_entity_poly.type
_entity_poly.pdbx_seq_one_letter_code
_entity_poly.pdbx_strand_id
1 'polypeptide(L)'
;MTAVAEAPGLPDLEQRLALVACGENTRPGKTRACDSCSNKSGTLLRITATGAADALAAAICGTGDCRVRTCDPCKEKAVRMIHLYNEEAE
;
A
#
# COMPACT_ATOMS: atom_id res chain seq x y z
N MET A 1 8.09 -16.00 28.99
CA MET A 1 7.80 -14.66 28.43
C MET A 1 7.45 -14.86 26.98
N THR A 2 6.16 -15.07 26.71
CA THR A 2 5.64 -15.34 25.37
C THR A 2 5.52 -14.00 24.67
N ALA A 3 6.28 -13.79 23.60
CA ALA A 3 6.13 -12.62 22.74
C ALA A 3 4.72 -12.66 22.15
N VAL A 4 3.83 -11.83 22.69
CA VAL A 4 2.60 -11.47 22.01
C VAL A 4 3.08 -10.72 20.79
N ALA A 5 2.98 -11.35 19.61
CA ALA A 5 3.07 -10.63 18.35
C ALA A 5 1.96 -9.58 18.43
N GLU A 6 2.34 -8.35 18.79
CA GLU A 6 1.49 -7.19 18.62
C GLU A 6 1.05 -7.26 17.16
N ALA A 7 -0.24 -7.54 16.95
CA ALA A 7 -0.85 -7.40 15.63
C ALA A 7 -0.34 -6.06 15.09
N PRO A 8 0.34 -6.03 13.93
CA PRO A 8 0.95 -4.82 13.44
C PRO A 8 -0.12 -3.74 13.49
N GLY A 9 0.12 -2.73 14.33
CA GLY A 9 -0.86 -1.68 14.52
C GLY A 9 -1.18 -1.10 13.14
N LEU A 10 -2.41 -0.64 12.93
CA LEU A 10 -2.79 0.18 11.78
C LEU A 10 -1.65 1.10 11.26
N PRO A 11 -0.87 1.81 12.11
CA PRO A 11 0.29 2.59 11.67
C PRO A 11 1.42 1.81 10.96
N ASP A 12 1.75 0.58 11.38
CA ASP A 12 2.78 -0.25 10.75
C ASP A 12 2.34 -0.72 9.37
N LEU A 13 1.07 -1.13 9.25
CA LEU A 13 0.47 -1.51 7.98
C LEU A 13 0.39 -0.31 7.02
N GLU A 14 -0.04 0.85 7.50
CA GLU A 14 -0.03 2.11 6.72
C GLU A 14 1.37 2.42 6.18
N GLN A 15 2.40 2.23 7.00
CA GLN A 15 3.78 2.53 6.64
C GLN A 15 4.32 1.54 5.60
N ARG A 16 4.02 0.24 5.75
CA ARG A 16 4.29 -0.79 4.72
C ARG A 16 3.59 -0.49 3.40
N LEU A 17 2.30 -0.16 3.45
CA LEU A 17 1.51 0.20 2.27
C LEU A 17 2.10 1.44 1.57
N ALA A 18 2.54 2.43 2.33
CA ALA A 18 3.23 3.60 1.81
C ALA A 18 4.56 3.24 1.13
N LEU A 19 5.34 2.30 1.66
CA LEU A 19 6.60 1.83 1.06
C LEU A 19 6.37 1.15 -0.29
N VAL A 20 5.39 0.25 -0.35
CA VAL A 20 5.01 -0.44 -1.58
C VAL A 20 4.56 0.57 -2.66
N ALA A 21 3.66 1.49 -2.30
CA ALA A 21 3.23 2.56 -3.19
C ALA A 21 4.42 3.40 -3.69
N CYS A 22 5.35 3.72 -2.79
CA CYS A 22 6.54 4.51 -3.08
C CYS A 22 7.61 3.75 -3.91
N GLY A 23 7.37 2.49 -4.28
CA GLY A 23 8.25 1.73 -5.17
C GLY A 23 9.34 0.94 -4.45
N GLU A 24 9.09 0.46 -3.23
CA GLU A 24 9.96 -0.55 -2.61
C GLU A 24 10.22 -1.75 -3.55
N ASN A 25 9.21 -2.22 -4.31
CA ASN A 25 9.37 -3.29 -5.31
C ASN A 25 10.45 -3.00 -6.37
N THR A 26 10.66 -1.72 -6.68
CA THR A 26 11.63 -1.27 -7.70
C THR A 26 12.95 -0.82 -7.08
N ARG A 27 13.02 -0.66 -5.76
CA ARG A 27 14.21 -0.27 -4.99
C ARG A 27 14.30 -1.11 -3.72
N PRO A 28 14.89 -2.33 -3.79
CA PRO A 28 15.10 -3.14 -2.60
C PRO A 28 15.97 -2.40 -1.57
N GLY A 29 15.58 -2.47 -0.31
CA GLY A 29 16.26 -1.74 0.80
C GLY A 29 15.66 -0.37 1.13
N LYS A 30 14.55 0.03 0.49
CA LYS A 30 13.82 1.24 0.85
C LYS A 30 13.10 1.05 2.19
N THR A 31 13.53 1.80 3.21
CA THR A 31 12.97 1.75 4.57
C THR A 31 12.02 2.90 4.89
N ARG A 32 11.94 3.92 4.02
CA ARG A 32 11.03 5.07 4.18
C ARG A 32 10.32 5.44 2.89
N ALA A 33 9.02 5.72 2.99
CA ALA A 33 8.22 6.31 1.93
C ALA A 33 8.51 7.83 1.84
N CYS A 34 8.34 8.42 0.65
CA CYS A 34 8.39 9.87 0.51
C CYS A 34 7.17 10.52 1.16
N ASP A 35 7.25 11.81 1.51
CA ASP A 35 6.17 12.55 2.18
C ASP A 35 4.83 12.43 1.44
N SER A 36 4.86 12.44 0.10
CA SER A 36 3.63 12.24 -0.70
C SER A 36 2.99 10.87 -0.50
N CYS A 37 3.79 9.80 -0.37
CA CYS A 37 3.29 8.45 -0.14
C CYS A 37 2.87 8.23 1.32
N SER A 38 3.61 8.82 2.26
CA SER A 38 3.25 8.82 3.68
C SER A 38 1.94 9.58 3.92
N ASN A 39 1.75 10.74 3.31
CA ASN A 39 0.54 11.54 3.49
C ASN A 39 -0.73 10.87 2.92
N LYS A 40 -0.58 9.96 1.94
CA LYS A 40 -1.70 9.21 1.37
C LYS A 40 -1.84 7.79 1.94
N SER A 41 -1.02 7.38 2.90
CA SER A 41 -1.02 6.03 3.48
C SER A 41 -2.39 5.62 4.03
N GLY A 42 -3.06 6.52 4.76
CA GLY A 42 -4.39 6.24 5.31
C GLY A 42 -5.47 6.08 4.24
N THR A 43 -5.39 6.86 3.15
CA THR A 43 -6.28 6.68 2.00
C THR A 43 -6.00 5.35 1.30
N LEU A 44 -4.72 5.02 1.10
CA LEU A 44 -4.31 3.75 0.50
C LEU A 44 -4.84 2.58 1.33
N LEU A 45 -4.64 2.59 2.66
CA LEU A 45 -5.15 1.55 3.56
C LEU A 45 -6.66 1.36 3.42
N ARG A 46 -7.44 2.46 3.42
CA ARG A 46 -8.90 2.38 3.26
C ARG A 46 -9.32 1.73 1.95
N ILE A 47 -8.65 2.04 0.84
CA ILE A 47 -8.95 1.46 -0.48
C ILE A 47 -8.44 0.01 -0.55
N THR A 48 -7.30 -0.29 0.07
CA THR A 48 -6.77 -1.64 0.17
C THR A 48 -7.74 -2.55 0.94
N ALA A 49 -8.32 -2.06 2.04
CA ALA A 49 -9.32 -2.78 2.83
C ALA A 49 -10.60 -3.12 2.06
N THR A 50 -10.93 -2.38 0.99
CA THR A 50 -12.08 -2.71 0.12
C THR A 50 -11.72 -3.71 -0.98
N GLY A 51 -10.45 -4.10 -1.13
CA GLY A 51 -9.98 -4.98 -2.21
C GLY A 51 -10.07 -4.38 -3.62
N ALA A 52 -10.25 -3.05 -3.73
CA ALA A 52 -10.48 -2.39 -5.02
C ALA A 52 -9.17 -2.09 -5.74
N ALA A 53 -8.59 -3.09 -6.41
CA ALA A 53 -7.27 -3.00 -7.05
C ALA A 53 -7.14 -1.84 -8.05
N ASP A 54 -8.14 -1.60 -8.90
CA ASP A 54 -8.10 -0.50 -9.88
C ASP A 54 -8.12 0.89 -9.22
N ALA A 55 -8.96 1.07 -8.20
CA ALA A 55 -9.02 2.32 -7.43
C ALA A 55 -7.71 2.55 -6.68
N LEU A 56 -7.12 1.49 -6.12
CA LEU A 56 -5.84 1.54 -5.44
C LEU A 56 -4.71 1.90 -6.41
N ALA A 57 -4.67 1.27 -7.59
CA ALA A 57 -3.70 1.57 -8.63
C ALA A 57 -3.78 3.05 -9.07
N ALA A 58 -4.99 3.60 -9.20
CA ALA A 58 -5.20 5.01 -9.54
C ALA A 58 -4.70 5.96 -8.44
N ALA A 59 -4.96 5.64 -7.17
CA ALA A 59 -4.46 6.39 -6.03
C ALA A 59 -2.92 6.35 -5.92
N ILE A 60 -2.31 5.21 -6.24
CA ILE A 60 -0.86 5.06 -6.29
C ILE A 60 -0.28 5.90 -7.44
N CYS A 61 -0.85 5.76 -8.64
CA CYS A 61 -0.39 6.43 -9.86
C CYS A 61 -0.55 7.97 -9.81
N GLY A 62 -1.34 8.49 -8.86
CA GLY A 62 -1.57 9.93 -8.71
C GLY A 62 -2.51 10.51 -9.77
N THR A 63 -3.20 9.66 -10.53
CA THR A 63 -4.17 10.10 -11.55
C THR A 63 -5.50 10.52 -10.95
N GLY A 64 -5.81 10.08 -9.71
CA GLY A 64 -7.05 10.44 -8.99
C GLY A 64 -8.34 9.86 -9.61
N ASP A 65 -8.24 9.29 -10.80
CA ASP A 65 -9.35 8.71 -11.56
C ASP A 65 -8.94 7.32 -12.07
N CYS A 66 -9.76 6.31 -11.76
CA CYS A 66 -9.56 4.92 -12.18
C CYS A 66 -9.84 4.69 -13.67
N ARG A 67 -10.47 5.66 -14.36
CA ARG A 67 -10.70 5.64 -15.81
C ARG A 67 -9.49 6.14 -16.59
N VAL A 68 -8.54 6.80 -15.94
CA VAL A 68 -7.25 7.16 -16.53
C VAL A 68 -6.36 5.92 -16.51
N ARG A 69 -5.74 5.60 -17.65
CA ARG A 69 -4.89 4.43 -17.80
C ARG A 69 -3.79 4.40 -16.73
N THR A 70 -3.97 3.54 -15.73
CA THR A 70 -2.98 3.31 -14.67
C THR A 70 -1.78 2.55 -15.23
N CYS A 71 -0.59 2.90 -14.74
CA CYS A 71 0.64 2.25 -15.16
C CYS A 71 0.68 0.79 -14.67
N ASP A 72 1.19 -0.16 -15.46
CA ASP A 72 1.27 -1.57 -15.02
C ASP A 72 2.07 -1.75 -13.71
N PRO A 73 3.19 -1.03 -13.47
CA PRO A 73 3.85 -1.04 -12.16
C PRO A 73 2.97 -0.57 -11.00
N CYS A 74 1.99 0.31 -11.26
CA CYS A 74 1.06 0.83 -10.27
C CYS A 74 0.00 -0.22 -9.93
N LYS A 75 -0.41 -1.03 -10.91
CA LYS A 75 -1.33 -2.16 -10.72
C LYS A 75 -0.68 -3.29 -9.94
N GLU A 76 0.58 -3.63 -10.26
CA GLU A 76 1.33 -4.66 -9.51
C GLU A 76 1.50 -4.29 -8.04
N LYS A 77 1.78 -3.01 -7.75
CA LYS A 77 1.82 -2.49 -6.38
C LYS A 77 0.46 -2.64 -5.68
N ALA A 78 -0.64 -2.30 -6.36
CA ALA A 78 -1.97 -2.42 -5.80
C ALA A 78 -2.32 -3.88 -5.42
N VAL A 79 -2.01 -4.83 -6.31
CA VAL A 79 -2.18 -6.26 -6.03
C VAL A 79 -1.33 -6.69 -4.83
N ARG A 80 -0.04 -6.32 -4.79
CA ARG A 80 0.84 -6.62 -3.63
C ARG A 80 0.29 -6.05 -2.33
N MET A 81 -0.24 -4.83 -2.34
CA MET A 81 -0.82 -4.18 -1.16
C MET A 81 -2.05 -4.92 -0.63
N ILE A 82 -2.92 -5.40 -1.51
CA ILE A 82 -4.11 -6.19 -1.12
C ILE A 82 -3.68 -7.53 -0.53
N HIS A 83 -2.70 -8.21 -1.12
CA HIS A 83 -2.15 -9.44 -0.54
C HIS A 83 -1.59 -9.21 0.86
N LEU A 84 -0.74 -8.18 1.03
CA LEU A 84 -0.18 -7.84 2.35
C LEU A 84 -1.28 -7.55 3.38
N TYR A 85 -2.32 -6.81 3.00
CA TYR A 85 -3.44 -6.52 3.90
C TYR A 85 -4.18 -7.79 4.34
N ASN A 86 -4.39 -8.73 3.42
CA ASN A 86 -5.06 -9.99 3.74
C ASN A 86 -4.16 -10.89 4.61
N GLU A 87 -2.86 -10.99 4.31
CA GLU A 87 -1.89 -11.75 5.12
C GLU A 87 -1.75 -11.22 6.55
N GLU A 88 -1.94 -9.92 6.78
CA GLU A 88 -1.90 -9.31 8.12
C GLU A 88 -3.26 -9.37 8.85
N ALA A 89 -4.33 -9.70 8.13
CA ALA A 89 -5.69 -9.82 8.67
C ALA A 89 -6.05 -11.27 9.08
N GLU A 90 -5.27 -12.26 8.66
CA GLU A 90 -5.36 -13.68 9.05
C GLU A 90 -4.54 -14.01 10.30
#